data_AF-A0A923B354-F1
#
_entry.id   AF-A0A923B354-F1
#
_cell.length_a   1.000
_cell.length_b   1.000
_cell.length_c   1.000
_cell.angle_alpha   90.00
_cell.angle_beta   90.00
_cell.angle_gamma   90.00
#
_symmetry.space_group_name_H-M   'P 1'
#
loop_
_entity.id
_entity.type
_entity.pdbx_description
1 polymer ?
#
loop_
_entity_poly.entity_id
_entity_poly.type
_entity_poly.pdbx_seq_one_letter_code
_entity_poly.pdbx_strand_id
1 'polypeptide(L)'
;MNINLATAIFLLGVGQLSVLIASALVPMRLNWKATLAPLPPLIRQLFWIYGGYVVLSIVGLGLVCLFNAQELASGSRLARSLCLYGATFWGIRLSLQPFLNVKPYLTSWWLHCGYHLLTLLFTSFTSIYLWAAIR
;
A
#
# COMPACT_ATOMS: atom_id res chain seq x y z
N MET A 1 -14.08 -11.38 -20.65
CA MET A 1 -12.79 -11.91 -20.16
C MET A 1 -12.93 -12.18 -18.67
N ASN A 2 -13.04 -13.45 -18.26
CA ASN A 2 -13.00 -13.79 -16.84
C ASN A 2 -11.54 -13.66 -16.37
N ILE A 3 -11.23 -12.63 -15.59
CA ILE A 3 -9.89 -12.47 -15.02
C ILE A 3 -9.65 -13.63 -14.05
N ASN A 4 -8.60 -14.43 -14.30
CA ASN A 4 -8.17 -15.47 -13.39
C ASN A 4 -7.69 -14.81 -12.07
N LEU A 5 -8.11 -15.35 -10.92
CA LEU A 5 -7.73 -14.85 -9.59
C LEU A 5 -6.21 -14.73 -9.45
N ALA A 6 -5.46 -15.72 -9.95
CA ALA A 6 -4.00 -15.66 -9.92
C ALA A 6 -3.45 -14.47 -10.73
N THR A 7 -4.04 -14.16 -11.88
CA THR A 7 -3.66 -12.97 -12.67
C THR A 7 -3.98 -11.69 -11.92
N ALA A 8 -5.14 -11.62 -11.25
CA ALA A 8 -5.49 -10.47 -10.42
C ALA A 8 -4.49 -10.27 -9.26
N ILE A 9 -4.09 -11.35 -8.59
CA ILE A 9 -3.09 -11.32 -7.51
C ILE A 9 -1.71 -10.91 -8.04
N PHE A 10 -1.31 -11.41 -9.21
CA PHE A 10 -0.06 -10.99 -9.85
C PHE A 10 -0.05 -9.49 -10.17
N LEU A 11 -1.11 -8.98 -10.81
CA LEU A 11 -1.26 -7.55 -11.12
C LEU A 11 -1.33 -6.70 -9.86
N LEU A 12 -1.99 -7.21 -8.81
CA LEU A 12 -1.98 -6.61 -7.49
C LEU A 12 -0.54 -6.46 -7.01
N GLY A 13 0.28 -7.52 -7.09
CA GLY A 13 1.71 -7.51 -6.75
C GLY A 13 2.49 -6.39 -7.42
N VAL A 14 2.36 -6.25 -8.74
CA VAL A 14 2.95 -5.14 -9.51
C VAL A 14 2.45 -3.79 -9.00
N GLY A 15 1.15 -3.67 -8.77
CA GLY A 15 0.51 -2.48 -8.24
C GLY A 15 1.09 -2.05 -6.89
N GLN A 16 1.23 -2.97 -5.94
CA GLN A 16 1.77 -2.65 -4.60
C GLN A 16 3.19 -2.09 -4.69
N LEU A 17 4.04 -2.70 -5.53
CA LEU A 17 5.41 -2.24 -5.71
C LEU A 17 5.48 -0.88 -6.38
N SER A 18 4.57 -0.57 -7.31
CA SER A 18 4.50 0.75 -7.92
C SER A 18 4.17 1.87 -6.91
N VAL A 19 3.44 1.56 -5.82
CA VAL A 19 3.17 2.52 -4.73
C VAL A 19 4.46 2.96 -4.04
N LEU A 20 5.53 2.14 -4.05
CA LEU A 20 6.81 2.52 -3.45
C LEU A 20 7.41 3.77 -4.10
N ILE A 21 7.13 4.01 -5.37
CA ILE A 21 7.54 5.23 -6.07
C ILE A 21 6.85 6.44 -5.40
N ALA A 22 5.53 6.37 -5.19
CA ALA A 22 4.80 7.41 -4.49
C ALA A 22 5.29 7.58 -3.03
N SER A 23 5.53 6.46 -2.33
CA SER A 23 6.05 6.47 -0.96
C SER A 23 7.42 7.12 -0.83
N ALA A 24 8.30 6.98 -1.83
CA ALA A 24 9.61 7.64 -1.85
C ALA A 24 9.52 9.14 -2.18
N LEU A 25 8.57 9.54 -3.03
CA LEU A 25 8.37 10.93 -3.42
C LEU A 25 7.82 11.80 -2.28
N VAL A 26 7.01 11.24 -1.38
CA VAL A 26 6.38 11.99 -0.28
C VAL A 26 7.41 12.59 0.69
N PRO A 27 8.37 11.85 1.26
CA PRO A 27 9.40 12.42 2.14
C PRO A 27 10.23 13.53 1.48
N MET A 28 10.51 13.39 0.18
CA MET A 28 11.25 14.38 -0.60
C MET A 28 10.44 15.66 -0.79
N ARG A 29 9.18 15.54 -1.22
CA ARG A 29 8.29 16.70 -1.50
C ARG A 29 7.91 17.46 -0.24
N LEU A 30 7.69 16.75 0.87
CA LEU A 30 7.34 17.35 2.15
C LEU A 30 8.56 17.78 2.97
N ASN A 31 9.77 17.64 2.42
CA ASN A 31 11.03 17.94 3.07
C ASN A 31 11.08 17.43 4.52
N TRP A 32 10.85 16.13 4.71
CA TRP A 32 10.74 15.53 6.04
C TRP A 32 11.93 15.84 6.95
N LYS A 33 13.12 16.00 6.38
CA LYS A 33 14.30 16.41 7.15
C LYS A 33 14.10 17.75 7.85
N ALA A 34 13.54 18.75 7.16
CA ALA A 34 13.24 20.06 7.75
C ALA A 34 11.96 20.03 8.58
N THR A 35 10.89 19.42 8.06
CA THR A 35 9.56 19.41 8.70
C THR A 35 9.54 18.62 10.01
N LEU A 36 10.34 17.56 10.13
CA LEU A 36 10.48 16.77 11.36
C LEU A 36 11.60 17.27 12.28
N ALA A 37 12.39 18.28 11.86
CA ALA A 37 13.50 18.80 12.66
C ALA A 37 13.08 19.35 14.04
N PRO A 38 11.93 20.03 14.20
CA PRO A 38 11.49 20.55 15.49
C PRO A 38 11.00 19.48 16.47
N LEU A 39 10.78 18.24 16.02
CA LEU A 39 10.29 17.17 16.86
C LEU A 39 11.41 16.60 17.76
N PRO A 40 11.06 16.07 18.95
CA PRO A 40 12.02 15.34 19.78
C PRO A 40 12.72 14.22 18.99
N PRO A 41 14.01 13.95 19.22
CA PRO A 41 14.78 12.98 18.44
C PRO A 41 14.13 11.59 18.37
N LEU A 42 13.55 11.12 19.48
CA LEU A 42 12.85 9.84 19.55
C LEU A 42 11.67 9.77 18.57
N ILE A 43 10.83 10.81 18.53
CA ILE A 43 9.67 10.86 17.64
C ILE A 43 10.13 10.87 16.18
N ARG A 44 11.17 11.63 15.85
CA ARG A 44 11.74 11.66 14.50
C ARG A 44 12.27 10.29 14.08
N GLN A 45 12.94 9.56 14.97
CA GLN A 45 13.41 8.19 14.71
C GLN A 45 12.25 7.21 14.50
N LEU A 46 11.20 7.30 15.33
CA LEU A 46 10.02 6.46 15.20
C LEU A 46 9.32 6.64 13.84
N PHE A 47 9.26 7.87 13.31
CA PHE A 47 8.74 8.12 11.95
C PHE A 47 9.49 7.32 10.88
N TRP A 48 10.83 7.23 10.98
CA TRP A 48 11.64 6.44 10.04
C TRP A 48 11.47 4.94 10.25
N ILE A 49 11.39 4.48 11.51
CA ILE A 49 11.19 3.07 11.83
C ILE A 49 9.83 2.59 11.29
N TYR A 50 8.75 3.33 11.56
CA TYR A 50 7.42 3.00 11.07
C TYR A 50 7.33 3.07 9.54
N GLY A 51 7.95 4.08 8.92
CA GLY A 51 8.08 4.14 7.46
C GLY A 51 8.80 2.92 6.88
N GLY A 52 9.88 2.47 7.53
CA GLY A 52 10.62 1.27 7.16
C GLY A 52 9.77 0.00 7.23
N TYR A 53 8.99 -0.19 8.31
CA TYR A 53 8.07 -1.33 8.44
C TYR A 53 6.99 -1.34 7.36
N VAL A 54 6.45 -0.17 7.02
CA VAL A 54 5.46 -0.04 5.95
C VAL A 54 6.07 -0.41 4.59
N VAL A 55 7.24 0.13 4.26
CA VAL A 55 7.94 -0.18 2.99
C VAL A 55 8.27 -1.68 2.91
N LEU A 56 8.81 -2.24 3.98
CA LEU A 56 9.12 -3.67 4.05
C LEU A 56 7.86 -4.53 3.85
N SER A 57 6.75 -4.15 4.47
CA SER A 57 5.47 -4.86 4.31
C SER A 57 4.96 -4.81 2.88
N ILE A 58 5.03 -3.65 2.21
CA ILE A 58 4.63 -3.49 0.80
C ILE A 58 5.52 -4.34 -0.11
N VAL A 59 6.84 -4.32 0.10
CA VAL A 59 7.79 -5.16 -0.64
C VAL A 59 7.48 -6.63 -0.43
N GLY A 60 7.34 -7.08 0.82
CA GLY A 60 7.05 -8.47 1.16
C GLY A 60 5.75 -8.95 0.52
N LEU A 61 4.66 -8.20 0.69
CA LEU A 61 3.36 -8.51 0.08
C LEU A 61 3.42 -8.51 -1.44
N GLY A 62 4.11 -7.52 -2.02
CA GLY A 62 4.32 -7.40 -3.46
C GLY A 62 5.04 -8.61 -4.05
N LEU A 63 6.20 -8.97 -3.49
CA LEU A 63 7.01 -10.10 -3.94
C LEU A 63 6.27 -11.43 -3.74
N VAL A 64 5.60 -11.61 -2.60
CA VAL A 64 4.78 -12.81 -2.35
C VAL A 64 3.69 -12.95 -3.42
N CYS A 65 3.03 -11.86 -3.82
CA CYS A 65 2.05 -11.89 -4.90
C CYS A 65 2.67 -12.17 -6.28
N LEU A 66 3.84 -11.61 -6.58
CA LEU A 66 4.50 -11.82 -7.88
C LEU A 66 4.96 -13.27 -8.07
N PHE A 67 5.58 -13.85 -7.04
CA PHE A 67 6.17 -15.18 -7.15
C PHE A 67 5.22 -16.32 -6.78
N ASN A 68 4.19 -16.06 -5.97
CA ASN A 68 3.31 -17.08 -5.42
C ASN A 68 1.83 -16.82 -5.74
N ALA A 69 1.52 -16.11 -6.82
CA ALA A 69 0.15 -15.79 -7.22
C ALA A 69 -0.77 -17.02 -7.32
N GLN A 70 -0.27 -18.12 -7.89
CA GLN A 70 -1.04 -19.37 -8.02
C GLN A 70 -1.33 -20.00 -6.64
N GLU A 71 -0.32 -20.05 -5.78
CA GLU A 71 -0.47 -20.56 -4.41
C GLU A 71 -1.42 -19.70 -3.58
N LEU A 72 -1.38 -18.38 -3.73
CA LEU A 72 -2.33 -17.48 -3.07
C LEU A 72 -3.75 -17.63 -3.61
N ALA A 73 -3.90 -18.03 -4.88
CA ALA A 73 -5.20 -18.32 -5.49
C ALA A 73 -5.74 -19.72 -5.14
N SER A 74 -4.96 -20.58 -4.46
CA SER A 74 -5.33 -21.98 -4.16
C SER A 74 -6.48 -22.12 -3.15
N GLY A 75 -6.78 -21.09 -2.35
CA GLY A 75 -7.77 -21.17 -1.27
C GLY A 75 -7.29 -21.94 -0.03
N SER A 76 -6.01 -22.31 0.05
CA SER A 76 -5.44 -22.92 1.25
C SER A 76 -5.58 -22.01 2.48
N ARG A 77 -5.57 -22.58 3.69
CA ARG A 77 -5.67 -21.77 4.92
C ARG A 77 -4.58 -20.72 5.03
N LEU A 78 -3.35 -21.06 4.61
CA LEU A 78 -2.22 -20.13 4.59
C LEU A 78 -2.45 -19.01 3.58
N ALA A 79 -2.89 -19.35 2.35
CA ALA A 79 -3.21 -18.38 1.31
C ALA A 79 -4.28 -17.39 1.78
N ARG A 80 -5.39 -17.89 2.34
CA ARG A 80 -6.48 -17.04 2.87
C ARG A 80 -6.01 -16.15 4.02
N SER A 81 -5.16 -16.67 4.91
CA SER A 81 -4.61 -15.89 6.03
C SER A 81 -3.71 -14.75 5.54
N LEU A 82 -2.84 -15.01 4.56
CA LEU A 82 -2.00 -13.98 3.94
C LEU A 82 -2.84 -12.96 3.16
N CYS A 83 -3.86 -13.41 2.43
CA CYS A 83 -4.78 -12.52 1.73
C CYS A 83 -5.57 -11.65 2.72
N LEU A 84 -6.04 -12.20 3.84
CA LEU A 84 -6.72 -11.42 4.87
C LEU A 84 -5.79 -10.39 5.52
N TYR A 85 -4.53 -10.75 5.76
CA TYR A 85 -3.51 -9.82 6.23
C TYR A 85 -3.30 -8.67 5.23
N GLY A 86 -3.15 -8.99 3.93
CA GLY A 86 -3.04 -8.00 2.86
C GLY A 86 -4.27 -7.08 2.74
N ALA A 87 -5.47 -7.65 2.83
CA ALA A 87 -6.73 -6.90 2.85
C ALA A 87 -6.80 -5.95 4.05
N THR A 88 -6.38 -6.41 5.23
CA THR A 88 -6.36 -5.61 6.45
C THR A 88 -5.34 -4.48 6.36
N PHE A 89 -4.13 -4.76 5.86
CA PHE A 89 -3.08 -3.77 5.69
C PHE A 89 -3.53 -2.61 4.78
N TRP A 90 -4.03 -2.92 3.59
CA TRP A 90 -4.52 -1.91 2.66
C TRP A 90 -5.84 -1.28 3.10
N GLY A 91 -6.72 -2.05 3.74
CA GLY A 91 -7.98 -1.58 4.30
C GLY A 91 -7.75 -0.51 5.37
N ILE A 92 -6.86 -0.77 6.34
CA ILE A 92 -6.47 0.23 7.34
C ILE A 92 -5.89 1.47 6.63
N ARG A 93 -4.99 1.29 5.66
CA ARG A 93 -4.38 2.41 4.93
C ARG A 93 -5.42 3.27 4.19
N LEU A 94 -6.46 2.64 3.62
CA LEU A 94 -7.57 3.31 2.95
C LEU A 94 -8.49 4.00 3.95
N SER A 95 -8.86 3.33 5.05
CA SER A 95 -9.72 3.88 6.10
C SER A 95 -9.11 5.07 6.82
N LEU A 96 -7.78 5.12 6.97
CA LEU A 96 -7.09 6.24 7.59
C LEU A 96 -6.92 7.45 6.66
N GLN A 97 -7.08 7.27 5.34
CA GLN A 97 -6.84 8.32 4.36
C GLN A 97 -7.70 9.59 4.52
N PRO A 98 -9.02 9.51 4.83
CA PRO A 98 -9.86 10.69 5.03
C PRO A 98 -9.46 11.55 6.22
N PHE A 99 -8.77 10.97 7.21
CA PHE A 99 -8.30 11.69 8.41
C PHE A 99 -7.03 12.49 8.15
N LEU A 100 -6.38 12.32 7.00
CA LEU A 100 -5.17 13.07 6.64
C LEU A 100 -5.55 14.39 5.96
N ASN A 101 -5.07 15.51 6.53
CA ASN A 101 -5.24 16.82 5.90
C ASN A 101 -4.23 17.03 4.76
N VAL A 102 -4.50 16.39 3.62
CA VAL A 102 -3.61 16.42 2.44
C VAL A 102 -3.85 17.63 1.54
N LYS A 103 -5.00 18.32 1.65
CA LYS A 103 -5.40 19.40 0.76
C LYS A 103 -4.34 20.50 0.59
N PRO A 104 -3.64 20.96 1.65
CA PRO A 104 -2.60 21.99 1.52
C PRO A 104 -1.41 21.57 0.66
N TYR A 105 -1.19 20.26 0.49
CA TYR A 105 -0.05 19.69 -0.23
C TYR A 105 -0.38 19.29 -1.67
N LEU A 106 -1.66 19.33 -2.08
CA LEU A 106 -2.11 19.06 -3.44
C LEU A 106 -2.06 20.34 -4.27
N THR A 107 -0.88 20.91 -4.49
CA THR A 107 -0.74 22.22 -5.17
C THR A 107 -0.93 22.16 -6.68
N SER A 108 -0.88 20.96 -7.27
CA SER A 108 -0.80 20.76 -8.71
C SER A 108 -1.79 19.70 -9.19
N TRP A 109 -2.22 19.79 -10.45
CA TRP A 109 -3.21 18.86 -11.02
C TRP A 109 -2.74 17.39 -10.97
N TRP A 110 -1.47 17.12 -11.26
CA TRP A 110 -0.92 15.76 -11.24
C TRP A 110 -0.87 15.17 -9.81
N LEU A 111 -0.77 16.01 -8.77
CA LEU A 111 -0.82 15.56 -7.38
C LEU A 111 -2.23 15.13 -6.99
N HIS A 112 -3.25 15.84 -7.49
CA HIS A 112 -4.65 15.42 -7.35
C HIS A 112 -4.90 14.10 -8.08
N CYS A 113 -4.43 13.98 -9.33
CA CYS A 113 -4.52 12.72 -10.07
C CYS A 113 -3.81 11.58 -9.33
N GLY A 114 -2.60 11.81 -8.80
CA GLY A 114 -1.86 10.83 -8.01
C GLY A 114 -2.60 10.41 -6.74
N TYR A 115 -3.23 11.36 -6.04
CA TYR A 115 -4.04 11.06 -4.85
C TYR A 115 -5.24 10.17 -5.17
N HIS A 116 -6.00 10.50 -6.23
CA HIS A 116 -7.13 9.68 -6.66
C HIS A 116 -6.68 8.31 -7.19
N LEU A 117 -5.58 8.25 -7.93
CA LEU A 117 -4.99 7.01 -8.41
C LEU A 117 -4.58 6.10 -7.25
N LEU A 118 -3.90 6.64 -6.24
CA LEU A 118 -3.54 5.87 -5.03
C LEU A 118 -4.78 5.35 -4.30
N THR A 119 -5.83 6.16 -4.20
CA THR A 119 -7.11 5.74 -3.61
C THR A 119 -7.72 4.56 -4.36
N LEU A 120 -7.74 4.65 -5.71
CA LEU A 120 -8.23 3.58 -6.57
C LEU A 120 -7.38 2.31 -6.42
N LEU A 121 -6.07 2.44 -6.36
CA LEU A 121 -5.14 1.33 -6.13
C LEU A 121 -5.40 0.66 -4.78
N PHE A 122 -5.46 1.41 -3.68
CA PHE A 122 -5.70 0.85 -2.34
C PHE A 122 -7.05 0.15 -2.24
N THR A 123 -8.09 0.73 -2.86
CA THR A 123 -9.43 0.12 -2.95
C THR A 123 -9.37 -1.18 -3.76
N SER A 124 -8.64 -1.19 -4.87
CA SER A 124 -8.47 -2.38 -5.72
C SER A 124 -7.70 -3.48 -4.99
N PHE A 125 -6.61 -3.13 -4.29
CA PHE A 125 -5.82 -4.09 -3.53
C PHE A 125 -6.64 -4.74 -2.42
N THR A 126 -7.36 -3.92 -1.64
CA THR A 126 -8.24 -4.40 -0.56
C THR A 126 -9.29 -5.34 -1.12
N SER A 127 -9.95 -4.98 -2.23
CA SER A 127 -11.01 -5.78 -2.85
C SER A 127 -10.49 -7.11 -3.40
N ILE A 128 -9.36 -7.12 -4.10
CA ILE A 128 -8.77 -8.35 -4.67
C ILE A 128 -8.32 -9.30 -3.56
N TYR A 129 -7.67 -8.78 -2.51
CA TYR A 129 -7.28 -9.61 -1.36
C TYR A 129 -8.49 -10.17 -0.62
N LEU A 130 -9.55 -9.39 -0.43
CA LEU A 130 -10.77 -9.86 0.21
C LEU A 130 -11.46 -10.95 -0.64
N TRP A 131 -11.49 -10.77 -1.96
CA TRP A 131 -11.98 -11.79 -2.89
C TRP A 131 -11.16 -13.09 -2.79
N ALA A 132 -9.83 -12.97 -2.77
CA ALA A 132 -8.92 -14.11 -2.61
C ALA A 132 -9.06 -14.82 -1.24
N ALA A 133 -9.42 -14.08 -0.19
CA ALA A 133 -9.58 -14.63 1.16
C ALA A 133 -10.90 -15.41 1.34
N ILE A 134 -11.96 -15.01 0.61
CA ILE A 134 -13.30 -15.62 0.73
C ILE A 134 -13.46 -16.83 -0.19
N ARG A 135 -12.81 -16.82 -1.36
CA ARG A 135 -12.86 -17.92 -2.33
C ARG A 135 -12.06 -19.13 -1.85
#